data_AF-A0A4R5Y1Q4-F1
#
_entry.id   AF-A0A4R5Y1Q4-F1
#
_cell.length_a   1.000
_cell.length_b   1.000
_cell.length_c   1.000
_cell.angle_alpha   90.00
_cell.angle_beta   90.00
_cell.angle_gamma   90.00
#
_symmetry.space_group_name_H-M   'P 1'
#
loop_
_entity.id
_entity.type
_entity.pdbx_description
1 polymer ?
#
loop_
_entity_poly.entity_id
_entity_poly.type
_entity_poly.pdbx_seq_one_letter_code
_entity_poly.pdbx_strand_id
1 'polypeptide(L)'
;MRTSPLATDIQHYLESGSPAGLTLLELDIVEDVAQLTLAFTPEALDRVLRTQLRTAGTPSDWDCPKASMEVGTPTWAYALELADLFNGHYFGHVVLERHEAALGEILAAHGHEGTPVVIRPAYAPSCLALNLRRLKAEHLRTAGHTAPAARAA
;
A
#
# COMPACT_ATOMS: atom_id res chain seq x y z
N MET A 1 -15.42 2.80 17.19
CA MET A 1 -16.29 3.38 16.14
C MET A 1 -17.26 2.29 15.73
N ARG A 2 -18.57 2.56 15.67
CA ARG A 2 -19.52 1.61 15.07
C ARG A 2 -19.32 1.66 13.57
N THR A 3 -18.80 0.60 12.97
CA THR A 3 -18.75 0.45 11.51
C THR A 3 -20.19 0.29 11.01
N SER A 4 -20.54 0.97 9.91
CA SER A 4 -21.86 0.77 9.30
C SER A 4 -21.98 -0.64 8.72
N PRO A 5 -23.21 -1.18 8.56
CA PRO A 5 -23.42 -2.45 7.87
C PRO A 5 -22.79 -2.45 6.47
N LEU A 6 -22.96 -1.36 5.72
CA LEU A 6 -22.32 -1.16 4.41
C LEU A 6 -20.79 -1.28 4.46
N ALA A 7 -20.12 -0.57 5.38
CA ALA A 7 -18.67 -0.65 5.50
C ALA A 7 -18.19 -2.06 5.89
N THR A 8 -19.00 -2.79 6.67
CA THR A 8 -18.70 -4.16 7.07
C THR A 8 -18.77 -5.12 5.88
N ASP A 9 -19.81 -5.00 5.05
CA ASP A 9 -19.97 -5.84 3.86
C ASP A 9 -18.88 -5.55 2.82
N ILE A 10 -18.53 -4.28 2.61
CA ILE A 10 -17.41 -3.88 1.74
C ILE A 10 -16.09 -4.49 2.27
N GLN A 11 -15.81 -4.38 3.57
CA GLN A 11 -14.59 -4.94 4.16
C GLN A 11 -14.55 -6.47 3.98
N HIS A 12 -15.65 -7.17 4.24
CA HIS A 12 -15.74 -8.63 4.07
C HIS A 12 -15.55 -9.05 2.60
N TYR A 13 -16.09 -8.28 1.66
CA TYR A 13 -15.85 -8.49 0.24
C TYR A 13 -14.37 -8.31 -0.12
N LEU A 14 -13.72 -7.25 0.36
CA LEU A 14 -12.30 -7.00 0.09
C LEU A 14 -11.38 -8.08 0.68
N GLU A 15 -11.74 -8.63 1.85
CA GLU A 15 -11.00 -9.72 2.50
C GLU A 15 -11.08 -11.04 1.74
N SER A 16 -12.24 -11.32 1.13
CA SER A 16 -12.47 -12.53 0.32
C SER A 16 -12.09 -12.36 -1.16
N GLY A 17 -11.93 -11.11 -1.61
CA GLY A 17 -11.62 -10.73 -2.97
C GLY A 17 -10.14 -10.89 -3.34
N SER A 18 -9.87 -10.70 -4.63
CA SER A 18 -8.52 -10.59 -5.18
C SER A 18 -8.37 -9.23 -5.84
N PRO A 19 -7.28 -8.48 -5.62
CA PRO A 19 -6.09 -8.87 -4.84
C PRO A 19 -6.33 -8.91 -3.32
N ALA A 20 -5.84 -9.97 -2.68
CA ALA A 20 -5.98 -10.16 -1.24
C ALA A 20 -5.13 -9.16 -0.44
N GLY A 21 -5.58 -8.85 0.77
CA GLY A 21 -4.86 -7.98 1.69
C GLY A 21 -5.11 -6.50 1.48
N LEU A 22 -6.33 -6.14 1.07
CA LEU A 22 -6.85 -4.78 1.12
C LEU A 22 -7.64 -4.56 2.42
N THR A 23 -7.63 -3.33 2.90
CA THR A 23 -8.42 -2.89 4.06
C THR A 23 -9.08 -1.55 3.75
N LEU A 24 -10.35 -1.45 4.11
CA LEU A 24 -11.14 -0.23 4.10
C LEU A 24 -10.82 0.56 5.36
N LEU A 25 -10.27 1.76 5.19
CA LEU A 25 -9.98 2.68 6.30
C LEU A 25 -11.13 3.65 6.53
N GLU A 26 -11.76 4.11 5.46
CA GLU A 26 -12.84 5.10 5.49
C GLU A 26 -13.77 4.86 4.32
N LEU A 27 -15.06 5.12 4.55
CA LEU A 27 -16.11 5.09 3.56
C LEU A 27 -16.95 6.33 3.76
N ASP A 28 -16.96 7.19 2.75
CA ASP A 28 -17.81 8.37 2.71
C ASP A 28 -18.66 8.37 1.45
N ILE A 29 -19.90 8.84 1.58
CA ILE A 29 -20.78 9.10 0.44
C ILE A 29 -20.97 10.61 0.38
N VAL A 30 -20.29 11.25 -0.56
CA VAL A 30 -20.22 12.71 -0.72
C VAL A 30 -20.67 13.05 -2.12
N GLU A 31 -21.63 13.97 -2.25
CA GLU A 31 -22.11 14.46 -3.56
C GLU A 31 -22.47 13.33 -4.52
N ASP A 32 -23.20 12.32 -4.02
CA ASP A 32 -23.62 11.13 -4.78
C ASP A 32 -22.46 10.28 -5.31
N VAL A 33 -21.27 10.36 -4.71
CA VAL A 33 -20.11 9.49 -5.00
C VAL A 33 -19.70 8.72 -3.75
N ALA A 34 -19.53 7.40 -3.87
CA ALA A 34 -18.98 6.56 -2.82
C ALA A 34 -17.44 6.60 -2.87
N GLN A 35 -16.84 7.29 -1.91
CA GLN A 35 -15.39 7.38 -1.74
C GLN A 35 -14.92 6.33 -0.72
N LEU A 36 -14.12 5.39 -1.20
CA LEU A 36 -13.53 4.34 -0.37
C LEU A 36 -12.04 4.64 -0.18
N THR A 37 -11.63 4.92 1.05
CA THR A 37 -10.21 5.03 1.38
C THR A 37 -9.66 3.63 1.65
N LEU A 38 -8.85 3.11 0.72
CA LEU A 38 -8.27 1.77 0.81
C LEU A 38 -6.76 1.83 1.08
N ALA A 39 -6.29 0.81 1.78
CA ALA A 39 -4.87 0.51 1.96
C ALA A 39 -4.62 -0.99 1.84
N PHE A 40 -3.37 -1.38 1.63
CA PHE A 40 -2.94 -2.74 1.93
C PHE A 40 -2.91 -2.97 3.44
N THR A 41 -3.18 -4.21 3.87
CA THR A 41 -2.82 -4.65 5.22
C THR A 41 -1.29 -4.54 5.40
N PRO A 42 -0.78 -4.43 6.64
CA PRO A 42 0.66 -4.32 6.89
C PRO A 42 1.48 -5.44 6.22
N GLU A 43 0.97 -6.67 6.22
CA GLU A 43 1.63 -7.84 5.64
C GLU A 43 1.60 -7.79 4.10
N ALA A 44 0.48 -7.36 3.51
CA ALA A 44 0.39 -7.19 2.07
C ALA A 44 1.29 -6.05 1.58
N LEU A 45 1.34 -4.93 2.30
CA LEU A 45 2.25 -3.82 2.01
C LEU A 45 3.71 -4.28 2.05
N ASP A 46 4.11 -5.01 3.10
CA ASP A 46 5.47 -5.55 3.23
C ASP A 46 5.83 -6.45 2.04
N ARG A 47 4.94 -7.36 1.64
CA ARG A 47 5.14 -8.22 0.47
C ARG A 47 5.26 -7.43 -0.82
N VAL A 48 4.38 -6.43 -1.03
CA VAL A 48 4.41 -5.58 -2.23
C VAL A 48 5.73 -4.81 -2.30
N LEU A 49 6.12 -4.14 -1.22
CA LEU A 49 7.38 -3.37 -1.18
C LEU A 49 8.61 -4.25 -1.42
N ARG A 50 8.69 -5.43 -0.79
CA ARG A 50 9.79 -6.37 -1.05
C ARG A 50 9.81 -6.88 -2.49
N THR A 51 8.63 -7.08 -3.08
CA THR A 51 8.53 -7.48 -4.49
C THR A 51 9.04 -6.36 -5.39
N GLN A 52 8.59 -5.12 -5.16
CA GLN A 52 9.06 -3.95 -5.92
C GLN A 52 10.58 -3.77 -5.83
N LEU A 53 11.15 -3.83 -4.62
CA LEU A 53 12.61 -3.73 -4.43
C LEU A 53 13.37 -4.83 -5.18
N ARG A 54 12.78 -6.02 -5.33
CA ARG A 54 13.40 -7.14 -6.05
C ARG A 54 13.26 -7.03 -7.57
N THR A 55 12.12 -6.54 -8.05
CA THR A 55 11.80 -6.54 -9.49
C THR A 55 12.19 -5.25 -10.19
N ALA A 56 11.92 -4.10 -9.55
CA ALA A 56 12.23 -2.77 -10.09
C ALA A 56 13.62 -2.28 -9.65
N GLY A 57 14.20 -2.91 -8.63
CA GLY A 57 15.50 -2.54 -8.07
C GLY A 57 15.37 -1.72 -6.78
N THR A 58 16.51 -1.52 -6.13
CA THR A 58 16.62 -0.80 -4.87
C THR A 58 17.12 0.64 -5.09
N PRO A 59 16.81 1.57 -4.17
CA PRO A 59 17.42 2.89 -4.16
C PRO A 59 18.95 2.82 -4.14
N SER A 60 19.63 3.80 -4.74
CA SER A 60 21.10 3.79 -4.83
C SER A 60 21.82 3.85 -3.48
N ASP A 61 21.14 4.30 -2.43
CA ASP A 61 21.66 4.38 -1.07
C ASP A 61 21.28 3.18 -0.18
N TRP A 62 20.66 2.14 -0.76
CA TRP A 62 20.07 1.01 -0.04
C TRP A 62 21.09 0.19 0.77
N ASP A 63 22.27 -0.05 0.20
CA ASP A 63 23.33 -0.83 0.85
C ASP A 63 24.22 0.00 1.78
N CYS A 64 23.99 1.31 1.90
CA CYS A 64 24.79 2.20 2.73
C CYS A 64 24.19 2.35 4.14
N PRO A 65 24.83 1.83 5.21
CA PRO A 65 24.30 1.92 6.57
C PRO A 65 24.27 3.34 7.14
N LYS A 66 25.13 4.22 6.63
CA LYS A 66 25.25 5.61 7.08
C LYS A 66 24.42 6.59 6.25
N ALA A 67 23.76 6.13 5.19
CA ALA A 67 22.97 7.01 4.35
C ALA A 67 21.71 7.48 5.09
N SER A 68 21.52 8.80 5.11
CA SER A 68 20.27 9.42 5.57
C SER A 68 19.09 8.93 4.72
N MET A 69 17.89 8.99 5.29
CA MET A 69 16.64 8.61 4.61
C MET A 69 15.61 9.74 4.69
N GLU A 70 16.09 10.97 4.82
CA GLU A 70 15.29 12.20 4.88
C GLU A 70 14.88 12.68 3.48
N VAL A 71 14.10 13.77 3.45
CA VAL A 71 13.69 14.41 2.20
C VAL A 71 14.93 14.76 1.37
N GLY A 72 14.89 14.41 0.09
CA GLY A 72 15.98 14.65 -0.85
C GLY A 72 17.00 13.51 -0.97
N THR A 73 16.83 12.41 -0.23
CA THR A 73 17.68 11.22 -0.42
C THR A 73 17.12 10.25 -1.45
N PRO A 74 17.94 9.34 -2.01
CA PRO A 74 17.46 8.36 -2.99
C PRO A 74 16.34 7.47 -2.46
N THR A 75 16.40 7.01 -1.20
CA THR A 75 15.27 6.25 -0.64
C THR A 75 13.99 7.09 -0.49
N TRP A 76 14.10 8.39 -0.19
CA TRP A 76 12.92 9.26 -0.17
C TRP A 76 12.33 9.46 -1.57
N ALA A 77 13.17 9.66 -2.58
CA ALA A 77 12.74 9.73 -3.98
C ALA A 77 11.99 8.46 -4.40
N TYR A 78 12.51 7.28 -4.05
CA TYR A 78 11.84 6.01 -4.30
C TYR A 78 10.48 5.89 -3.56
N ALA A 79 10.38 6.42 -2.34
CA ALA A 79 9.11 6.48 -1.61
C ALA A 79 8.07 7.38 -2.30
N LEU A 80 8.51 8.48 -2.93
CA LEU A 80 7.65 9.35 -3.74
C LEU A 80 7.15 8.61 -4.98
N GLU A 81 8.05 7.97 -5.72
CA GLU A 81 7.71 7.20 -6.92
C GLU A 81 6.71 6.06 -6.61
N LEU A 82 6.92 5.35 -5.50
CA LEU A 82 5.97 4.32 -5.04
C LEU A 82 4.62 4.92 -4.63
N ALA A 83 4.61 6.08 -3.99
CA ALA A 83 3.35 6.76 -3.65
C ALA A 83 2.60 7.11 -4.94
N ASP A 84 3.27 7.67 -5.94
CA ASP A 84 2.65 8.01 -7.23
C ASP A 84 2.15 6.76 -7.97
N LEU A 85 2.93 5.68 -7.97
CA LEU A 85 2.53 4.40 -8.59
C LEU A 85 1.31 3.78 -7.90
N PHE A 86 1.31 3.72 -6.57
CA PHE A 86 0.17 3.19 -5.83
C PHE A 86 -1.04 4.09 -6.03
N ASN A 87 -0.85 5.40 -5.95
CA ASN A 87 -1.96 6.35 -5.94
C ASN A 87 -2.59 6.53 -7.32
N GLY A 88 -1.76 6.80 -8.32
CA GLY A 88 -2.21 7.10 -9.67
C GLY A 88 -2.60 5.85 -10.47
N HIS A 89 -1.89 4.74 -10.28
CA HIS A 89 -2.05 3.57 -11.14
C HIS A 89 -2.74 2.39 -10.44
N TYR A 90 -2.18 1.88 -9.34
CA TYR A 90 -2.69 0.65 -8.75
C TYR A 90 -4.09 0.82 -8.15
N PHE A 91 -4.27 1.75 -7.22
CA PHE A 91 -5.57 1.96 -6.57
C PHE A 91 -6.55 2.70 -7.49
N GLY A 92 -6.08 3.73 -8.19
CA GLY A 92 -6.91 4.55 -9.06
C GLY A 92 -7.44 3.83 -10.30
N HIS A 93 -6.75 2.80 -10.80
CA HIS A 93 -7.17 2.06 -12.00
C HIS A 93 -7.35 0.57 -11.73
N VAL A 94 -6.29 -0.15 -11.33
CA VAL A 94 -6.32 -1.62 -11.27
C VAL A 94 -7.30 -2.16 -10.23
N VAL A 95 -7.28 -1.59 -9.01
CA VAL A 95 -8.20 -2.00 -7.94
C VAL A 95 -9.63 -1.57 -8.27
N LEU A 96 -9.79 -0.36 -8.78
CA LEU A 96 -11.11 0.16 -9.17
C LEU A 96 -11.75 -0.71 -10.24
N GLU A 97 -11.10 -0.91 -11.39
CA GLU A 97 -11.61 -1.72 -12.50
C GLU A 97 -12.03 -3.13 -12.04
N ARG A 98 -11.29 -3.71 -11.10
CA ARG A 98 -11.52 -5.07 -10.64
C ARG A 98 -12.70 -5.21 -9.66
N HIS A 99 -12.93 -4.19 -8.84
CA HIS A 99 -13.90 -4.26 -7.75
C HIS A 99 -15.13 -3.39 -7.97
N GLU A 100 -15.13 -2.47 -8.94
CA GLU A 100 -16.19 -1.48 -9.17
C GLU A 100 -17.57 -2.13 -9.29
N ALA A 101 -17.73 -3.17 -10.11
CA ALA A 101 -19.02 -3.83 -10.30
C ALA A 101 -19.58 -4.42 -9.00
N ALA A 102 -18.75 -5.17 -8.26
CA ALA A 102 -19.17 -5.79 -7.01
C ALA A 102 -19.42 -4.76 -5.90
N LEU A 103 -18.62 -3.70 -5.84
CA LEU A 103 -18.86 -2.58 -4.92
C LEU A 103 -20.17 -1.86 -5.27
N GLY A 104 -20.50 -1.72 -6.56
CA GLY A 104 -21.78 -1.20 -7.03
C GLY A 104 -22.96 -2.08 -6.59
N GLU A 105 -22.83 -3.40 -6.66
CA GLU A 105 -23.86 -4.34 -6.17
C GLU A 105 -24.07 -4.21 -4.66
N ILE A 106 -22.97 -4.11 -3.89
CA ILE A 106 -23.05 -3.89 -2.44
C ILE A 106 -23.72 -2.54 -2.16
N LEU A 107 -23.32 -1.45 -2.82
CA LEU A 107 -23.95 -0.14 -2.65
C LEU A 107 -25.44 -0.17 -2.95
N ALA A 108 -25.85 -0.81 -4.05
CA ALA A 108 -27.26 -0.98 -4.40
C ALA A 108 -28.04 -1.74 -3.33
N ALA A 109 -27.48 -2.82 -2.77
CA ALA A 109 -28.09 -3.59 -1.68
C ALA A 109 -28.31 -2.75 -0.40
N HIS A 110 -27.53 -1.68 -0.21
CA HIS A 110 -27.66 -0.74 0.90
C HIS A 110 -28.42 0.55 0.52
N GLY A 111 -29.08 0.59 -0.64
CA GLY A 111 -29.93 1.71 -1.07
C GLY A 111 -29.19 2.84 -1.80
N HIS A 112 -27.96 2.61 -2.25
CA HIS A 112 -27.13 3.56 -3.00
C HIS A 112 -26.98 3.12 -4.46
N GLU A 113 -28.11 2.77 -5.10
CA GLU A 113 -28.13 2.33 -6.49
C GLU A 113 -27.67 3.45 -7.44
N GLY A 114 -26.79 3.12 -8.38
CA GLY A 114 -26.25 4.06 -9.36
C GLY A 114 -25.16 5.00 -8.83
N THR A 115 -24.79 4.89 -7.56
CA THR A 115 -23.70 5.69 -6.95
C THR A 115 -22.34 5.26 -7.52
N PRO A 116 -21.60 6.12 -8.24
CA PRO A 116 -20.25 5.81 -8.71
C PRO A 116 -19.27 5.60 -7.54
N VAL A 117 -18.28 4.75 -7.77
CA VAL A 117 -17.24 4.39 -6.81
C VAL A 117 -15.93 5.08 -7.16
N VAL A 118 -15.29 5.69 -6.16
CA VAL A 118 -13.94 6.22 -6.27
C VAL A 118 -13.08 5.62 -5.17
N ILE A 119 -11.91 5.10 -5.55
CA ILE A 119 -10.95 4.54 -4.60
C ILE A 119 -9.86 5.58 -4.31
N ARG A 120 -9.73 5.94 -3.04
CA ARG A 120 -8.69 6.82 -2.54
C ARG A 120 -7.63 5.99 -1.81
N PRO A 121 -6.36 6.04 -2.23
CA PRO A 121 -5.30 5.31 -1.56
C PRO A 121 -4.80 6.07 -0.33
N ALA A 122 -4.50 5.34 0.74
CA ALA A 122 -3.98 5.92 1.99
C ALA A 122 -2.44 5.99 2.05
N TYR A 123 -1.77 6.28 0.93
CA TYR A 123 -0.31 6.29 0.87
C TYR A 123 0.28 7.68 0.69
N ALA A 124 0.69 8.27 1.81
CA ALA A 124 1.60 9.40 1.82
C ALA A 124 3.06 8.90 1.67
N PRO A 125 3.94 9.66 0.98
CA PRO A 125 5.35 9.31 0.84
C PRO A 125 6.06 9.08 2.18
N SER A 126 5.68 9.83 3.22
CA SER A 126 6.20 9.68 4.58
C SER A 126 5.91 8.30 5.18
N CYS A 127 4.72 7.76 4.96
CA CYS A 127 4.33 6.43 5.41
C CYS A 127 5.13 5.33 4.71
N LEU A 128 5.35 5.47 3.40
CA LEU A 128 6.16 4.53 2.63
C LEU A 128 7.64 4.62 3.02
N ALA A 129 8.18 5.82 3.24
CA ALA A 129 9.54 6.03 3.69
C ALA A 129 9.83 5.33 5.04
N LEU A 130 8.88 5.33 5.99
CA LEU A 130 9.01 4.59 7.24
C LEU A 130 9.09 3.08 7.03
N ASN A 131 8.27 2.53 6.13
CA ASN A 131 8.32 1.11 5.79
C ASN A 131 9.64 0.74 5.10
N LEU A 132 10.11 1.57 4.17
CA LEU A 132 11.39 1.40 3.49
C LEU A 132 12.57 1.49 4.47
N ARG A 133 12.53 2.38 5.47
CA ARG A 133 13.53 2.44 6.56
C ARG A 133 13.61 1.12 7.32
N ARG A 134 12.45 0.56 7.71
CA ARG A 134 12.39 -0.75 8.39
C ARG A 134 12.99 -1.86 7.53
N LEU A 135 12.61 -1.92 6.25
CA LEU A 135 13.09 -2.92 5.29
C LEU A 135 14.60 -2.79 5.03
N LYS A 136 15.12 -1.56 4.89
CA LYS A 136 16.56 -1.29 4.76
C LYS A 136 17.32 -1.78 6.00
N ALA A 137 16.82 -1.47 7.21
CA ALA A 137 17.44 -1.93 8.44
C ALA A 137 17.46 -3.47 8.56
N GLU A 138 16.44 -4.16 8.07
CA GLU A 138 16.40 -5.62 8.01
C GLU A 138 17.39 -6.19 6.99
N HIS A 139 17.45 -5.59 5.81
CA HIS A 139 18.40 -5.93 4.75
C HIS A 139 19.84 -5.82 5.26
N LEU A 140 20.20 -4.68 5.84
CA LEU A 140 21.55 -4.42 6.37
C LEU A 140 21.91 -5.34 7.53
N ARG A 141 20.96 -5.67 8.41
CA ARG A 141 21.18 -6.69 9.45
C ARG A 141 21.50 -8.03 8.80
N THR A 142 20.67 -8.50 7.86
CA THR A 142 20.88 -9.80 7.20
C THR A 142 22.20 -9.84 6.45
N ALA A 143 22.54 -8.79 5.71
CA ALA A 143 23.81 -8.65 4.99
C ALA A 143 25.04 -8.65 5.94
N GLY A 144 24.91 -8.02 7.11
CA GLY A 144 25.93 -8.06 8.16
C GLY A 144 26.08 -9.43 8.83
N HIS A 145 25.04 -10.26 8.84
CA HIS A 145 25.08 -11.64 9.36
C HIS A 145 25.55 -12.66 8.31
N THR A 146 25.47 -12.33 7.01
CA THR A 146 25.99 -13.16 5.90
C THR A 146 27.39 -12.78 5.44
N ALA A 147 28.00 -11.71 5.97
CA ALA A 147 29.42 -11.49 5.82
C ALA A 147 30.15 -12.70 6.46
N PRO A 148 30.86 -13.55 5.68
CA PRO A 148 31.64 -14.60 6.30
C PRO A 148 32.64 -13.91 7.22
N ALA A 149 32.81 -14.45 8.42
CA ALA A 149 33.92 -14.13 9.30
C ALA A 149 35.23 -14.49 8.57
N ALA A 150 35.65 -13.62 7.64
CA ALA A 150 36.92 -13.69 6.99
C ALA A 150 37.93 -13.04 7.93
N ARG A 151 38.66 -13.93 8.62
CA ARG A 151 39.92 -13.73 9.37
C ARG A 151 39.86 -13.09 10.76
N ALA A 152 40.29 -13.88 11.73
CA ALA A 152 41.67 -13.81 12.25
C ALA A 152 42.12 -15.27 12.51
N ALA A 153 43.05 -15.79 11.71
CA ALA A 153 44.49 -15.88 11.99
C ALA A 153 44.80 -16.95 13.04
#